data_AF-A0A4R8D758-F1
#
_entry.id   AF-A0A4R8D758-F1
#
_cell.length_a   1.000
_cell.length_b   1.000
_cell.length_c   1.000
_cell.angle_alpha   90.00
_cell.angle_beta   90.00
_cell.angle_gamma   90.00
#
_symmetry.space_group_name_H-M   'P 1'
#
loop_
_entity.id
_entity.type
_entity.pdbx_description
1 polymer ?
#
loop_
_entity_poly.entity_id
_entity_poly.type
_entity_poly.pdbx_seq_one_letter_code
_entity_poly.pdbx_strand_id
1 'polypeptide(L)'
;MAAATLTTGLLTAGTATAEQSGTTAPCRISVGSVTAGGDHRMQTFSATAPVTKVTDKIVAKDVYPDGQTRLSAAVRYGPGEGSELHTGQVVLGSVLYDFSYRTPVGGGTVSQKRLTRVGPGWQNYRSLDRSTVGAKSVEWSLTNDGAELERRTVKTENGRVYRHMDGWASNFRGVKGMALISQTSTYDTFLMTHSTGRLYTARLPRVSGHIIQPVVKPIRMSTWGVFETLVAAPCGQGTIVLGIDRDTGNGCLYSVGHANGLSTVIKGLGKAPGTFKDPVYFSWTKYSDPLLFGE
;
A
#
# COMPACT_ATOMS: atom_id res chain seq x y z
N MET A 1 -32.34 -75.21 -14.85
CA MET A 1 -31.08 -74.69 -14.28
C MET A 1 -31.02 -73.19 -14.52
N ALA A 2 -30.60 -72.45 -13.50
CA ALA A 2 -30.34 -71.00 -13.43
C ALA A 2 -31.55 -70.04 -13.60
N ALA A 3 -32.11 -69.61 -12.47
CA ALA A 3 -32.96 -68.43 -12.34
C ALA A 3 -32.09 -67.18 -12.22
N ALA A 4 -32.39 -66.13 -12.99
CA ALA A 4 -31.77 -64.82 -12.87
C ALA A 4 -32.83 -63.81 -12.40
N THR A 5 -32.83 -63.51 -11.11
CA THR A 5 -33.64 -62.45 -10.50
C THR A 5 -32.90 -61.12 -10.59
N LEU A 6 -33.39 -60.20 -11.41
CA LEU A 6 -32.95 -58.81 -11.49
C LEU A 6 -33.42 -58.07 -10.22
N THR A 7 -32.50 -57.59 -9.40
CA THR A 7 -32.80 -56.72 -8.25
C THR A 7 -32.74 -55.26 -8.72
N THR A 8 -33.88 -54.58 -8.71
CA THR A 8 -33.97 -53.14 -8.98
C THR A 8 -33.68 -52.37 -7.69
N GLY A 9 -32.48 -51.79 -7.56
CA GLY A 9 -32.13 -50.92 -6.45
C GLY A 9 -32.78 -49.54 -6.61
N LEU A 10 -33.67 -49.18 -5.69
CA LEU A 10 -34.15 -47.80 -5.54
C LEU A 10 -33.01 -46.93 -5.01
N LEU A 11 -32.49 -46.04 -5.85
CA LEU A 11 -31.59 -44.96 -5.43
C LEU A 11 -32.44 -43.89 -4.73
N THR A 12 -32.40 -43.85 -3.41
CA THR A 12 -32.84 -42.70 -2.62
C THR A 12 -31.92 -41.51 -2.94
N ALA A 13 -32.47 -40.49 -3.60
CA ALA A 13 -31.79 -39.21 -3.80
C ALA A 13 -31.60 -38.53 -2.44
N GLY A 14 -30.43 -38.73 -1.84
CA GLY A 14 -29.98 -37.89 -0.72
C GLY A 14 -29.80 -36.47 -1.24
N THR A 15 -30.57 -35.54 -0.71
CA THR A 15 -30.30 -34.10 -0.88
C THR A 15 -28.94 -33.82 -0.27
N ALA A 16 -27.92 -33.71 -1.12
CA ALA A 16 -26.62 -33.19 -0.74
C ALA A 16 -26.83 -31.73 -0.30
N THR A 17 -26.91 -31.52 1.01
CA THR A 17 -26.71 -30.20 1.60
C THR A 17 -25.33 -29.74 1.17
N ALA A 18 -25.28 -28.74 0.28
CA ALA A 18 -24.05 -28.04 -0.03
C ALA A 18 -23.49 -27.50 1.30
N GLU A 19 -22.33 -28.00 1.70
CA GLU A 19 -21.54 -27.36 2.74
C GLU A 19 -21.35 -25.91 2.33
N GLN A 20 -21.83 -25.01 3.18
CA GLN A 20 -21.56 -23.58 3.08
C GLN A 20 -20.03 -23.44 3.14
N SER A 21 -19.42 -23.25 1.96
CA SER A 21 -18.00 -22.90 1.84
C SER A 21 -17.68 -21.80 2.85
N GLY A 22 -16.69 -22.08 3.70
CA GLY A 22 -16.37 -21.30 4.88
C GLY A 22 -16.32 -19.80 4.61
N THR A 23 -16.75 -19.03 5.59
CA THR A 23 -16.73 -17.57 5.56
C THR A 23 -15.30 -17.10 5.24
N THR A 24 -15.07 -16.57 4.04
CA THR A 24 -13.77 -16.00 3.67
C THR A 24 -13.38 -14.96 4.71
N ALA A 25 -12.20 -15.13 5.32
CA ALA A 25 -11.73 -14.20 6.34
C ALA A 25 -11.68 -12.77 5.76
N PRO A 26 -12.11 -11.75 6.54
CA PRO A 26 -12.10 -10.38 6.06
C PRO A 26 -10.66 -9.93 5.76
N CYS A 27 -10.49 -9.19 4.67
CA CYS A 27 -9.21 -8.58 4.32
C CYS A 27 -8.69 -7.69 5.44
N ARG A 28 -7.36 -7.52 5.50
CA ARG A 28 -6.71 -6.69 6.53
C ARG A 28 -5.73 -5.73 5.92
N ILE A 29 -5.73 -4.50 6.41
CA ILE A 29 -4.74 -3.48 6.06
C ILE A 29 -3.87 -3.23 7.28
N SER A 30 -2.55 -3.25 7.10
CA SER A 30 -1.60 -2.84 8.13
C SER A 30 -1.03 -1.48 7.74
N VAL A 31 -1.45 -0.47 8.49
CA VAL A 31 -1.06 0.92 8.31
C VAL A 31 0.11 1.19 9.23
N GLY A 32 1.20 1.64 8.64
CA GLY A 32 2.37 2.09 9.36
C GLY A 32 2.40 3.59 9.49
N SER A 33 3.01 4.06 10.56
CA SER A 33 3.35 5.47 10.70
C SER A 33 4.72 5.66 11.33
N VAL A 34 5.31 6.81 11.04
CA VAL A 34 6.43 7.34 11.81
C VAL A 34 5.86 8.36 12.78
N THR A 35 6.00 8.13 14.08
CA THR A 35 5.52 9.06 15.12
C THR A 35 6.36 10.34 15.12
N ALA A 36 5.92 11.38 15.84
CA ALA A 36 6.72 12.59 16.01
C ALA A 36 8.10 12.32 16.67
N GLY A 37 8.18 11.31 17.55
CA GLY A 37 9.42 10.82 18.17
C GLY A 37 10.19 9.81 17.30
N GLY A 38 9.84 9.65 16.02
CA GLY A 38 10.60 8.79 15.12
C GLY A 38 10.40 7.28 15.33
N ASP A 39 9.38 6.86 16.08
CA ASP A 39 9.02 5.45 16.22
C ASP A 39 8.31 4.93 14.98
N HIS A 40 8.45 3.64 14.69
CA HIS A 40 7.56 2.94 13.77
C HIS A 40 6.39 2.33 14.54
N ARG A 41 5.18 2.77 14.20
CA ARG A 41 3.93 2.20 14.69
C ARG A 41 3.28 1.34 13.63
N MET A 42 2.51 0.35 14.06
CA MET A 42 1.64 -0.47 13.22
C MET A 42 0.23 -0.46 13.79
N GLN A 43 -0.73 -0.13 12.94
CA GLN A 43 -2.15 -0.29 13.20
C GLN A 43 -2.74 -1.20 12.13
N THR A 44 -3.29 -2.34 12.54
CA THR A 44 -3.92 -3.28 11.61
C THR A 44 -5.43 -3.21 11.76
N PHE A 45 -6.14 -3.07 10.65
CA PHE A 45 -7.59 -3.02 10.60
C PHE A 45 -8.13 -4.17 9.76
N SER A 46 -9.22 -4.79 10.22
CA SER A 46 -9.99 -5.74 9.45
C SER A 46 -11.11 -5.02 8.71
N ALA A 47 -11.29 -5.38 7.44
CA ALA A 47 -12.29 -4.81 6.53
C ALA A 47 -13.70 -5.35 6.80
N THR A 48 -14.16 -5.19 8.03
CA THR A 48 -15.53 -5.46 8.49
C THR A 48 -16.34 -4.17 8.52
N ALA A 49 -17.66 -4.29 8.66
CA ALA A 49 -18.57 -3.16 8.87
C ALA A 49 -19.39 -3.45 10.15
N PRO A 50 -19.08 -2.81 11.29
CA PRO A 50 -18.10 -1.74 11.48
C PRO A 50 -16.63 -2.21 11.43
N VAL A 51 -15.72 -1.29 11.08
CA VAL A 51 -14.27 -1.56 11.01
C VAL A 51 -13.73 -1.98 12.36
N THR A 52 -12.98 -3.08 12.40
CA THR A 52 -12.35 -3.59 13.62
C THR A 52 -10.86 -3.32 13.62
N LYS A 53 -10.34 -2.71 14.69
CA LYS A 53 -8.89 -2.63 14.92
C LYS A 53 -8.39 -3.95 15.50
N VAL A 54 -7.47 -4.59 14.79
CA VAL A 54 -6.88 -5.89 15.16
C VAL A 54 -5.64 -5.68 16.02
N THR A 55 -4.80 -4.71 15.68
CA THR A 55 -3.53 -4.45 16.35
C THR A 55 -3.27 -2.95 16.41
N ASP A 56 -2.67 -2.49 17.50
CA ASP A 56 -2.09 -1.15 17.66
C ASP A 56 -0.83 -1.27 18.50
N LYS A 57 0.34 -1.06 17.91
CA LYS A 57 1.61 -1.21 18.63
C LYS A 57 2.74 -0.38 18.06
N ILE A 58 3.68 0.00 18.92
CA ILE A 58 5.00 0.45 18.49
C ILE A 58 5.82 -0.79 18.13
N VAL A 59 6.17 -0.92 16.86
CA VAL A 59 6.98 -2.03 16.33
C VAL A 59 8.44 -1.83 16.67
N ALA A 60 8.92 -0.60 16.52
CA ALA A 60 10.31 -0.22 16.70
C ALA A 60 10.39 1.20 17.24
N LYS A 61 11.14 1.39 18.32
CA LYS A 61 11.36 2.70 18.94
C LYS A 61 12.56 3.43 18.34
N ASP A 62 12.50 4.76 18.30
CA ASP A 62 13.62 5.65 17.94
C ASP A 62 14.30 5.24 16.60
N VAL A 63 13.48 4.86 15.62
CA VAL A 63 13.97 4.46 14.30
C VAL A 63 14.56 5.65 13.56
N TYR A 64 14.03 6.84 13.77
CA TYR A 64 14.56 8.07 13.19
C TYR A 64 14.69 9.17 14.26
N PRO A 65 15.52 10.20 14.02
CA PRO A 65 15.51 11.38 14.88
C PRO A 65 14.14 12.07 14.85
N ASP A 66 13.73 12.57 16.01
CA ASP A 66 12.47 13.27 16.22
C ASP A 66 12.23 14.36 15.18
N GLY A 67 11.00 14.41 14.65
CA GLY A 67 10.55 15.44 13.71
C GLY A 67 11.25 15.48 12.35
N GLN A 68 12.21 14.59 12.06
CA GLN A 68 12.97 14.67 10.80
C GLN A 68 12.33 13.92 9.63
N THR A 69 11.45 12.95 9.89
CA THR A 69 10.85 12.14 8.82
C THR A 69 9.78 12.93 8.07
N ARG A 70 9.98 13.08 6.76
CA ARG A 70 9.05 13.78 5.87
C ARG A 70 8.22 12.84 5.01
N LEU A 71 8.84 11.79 4.49
CA LEU A 71 8.19 10.80 3.60
C LEU A 71 8.70 9.40 3.93
N SER A 72 7.86 8.40 3.70
CA SER A 72 8.25 6.99 3.72
C SER A 72 7.52 6.27 2.59
N ALA A 73 8.23 5.39 1.88
CA ALA A 73 7.57 4.39 1.04
C ALA A 73 6.90 3.32 1.92
N ALA A 74 6.20 2.39 1.27
CA ALA A 74 5.78 1.14 1.89
C ALA A 74 6.98 0.45 2.57
N VAL A 75 6.75 -0.09 3.77
CA VAL A 75 7.78 -0.81 4.50
C VAL A 75 7.50 -2.30 4.38
N ARG A 76 8.52 -3.03 3.90
CA ARG A 76 8.48 -4.47 3.78
C ARG A 76 9.05 -5.11 5.03
N TYR A 77 8.42 -6.17 5.52
CA TYR A 77 8.91 -6.91 6.67
C TYR A 77 8.68 -8.41 6.57
N GLY A 78 9.38 -9.20 7.37
CA GLY A 78 9.14 -10.64 7.45
C GLY A 78 10.26 -11.38 8.19
N PRO A 79 10.19 -12.72 8.19
CA PRO A 79 11.08 -13.53 9.02
C PRO A 79 12.55 -13.36 8.59
N GLY A 80 13.40 -13.18 9.59
CA GLY A 80 14.84 -13.43 9.52
C GLY A 80 15.25 -14.34 10.70
N GLU A 81 16.54 -14.65 10.81
CA GLU A 81 17.06 -15.48 11.92
C GLU A 81 16.64 -14.91 13.29
N GLY A 82 15.69 -15.59 13.95
CA GLY A 82 15.14 -15.22 15.27
C GLY A 82 14.48 -13.84 15.38
N SER A 83 14.21 -13.16 14.27
CA SER A 83 13.83 -11.74 14.24
C SER A 83 12.92 -11.41 13.05
N GLU A 84 12.31 -10.23 13.04
CA GLU A 84 11.66 -9.66 11.87
C GLU A 84 12.57 -8.60 11.24
N LEU A 85 12.95 -8.81 9.98
CA LEU A 85 13.68 -7.82 9.18
C LEU A 85 12.69 -6.83 8.59
N HIS A 86 12.99 -5.55 8.68
CA HIS A 86 12.20 -4.46 8.14
C HIS A 86 13.07 -3.66 7.17
N THR A 87 12.55 -3.33 5.99
CA THR A 87 13.27 -2.56 4.97
C THR A 87 12.35 -1.59 4.26
N GLY A 88 12.86 -0.43 3.88
CA GLY A 88 12.12 0.55 3.10
C GLY A 88 12.96 1.76 2.73
N GLN A 89 12.26 2.80 2.29
CA GLN A 89 12.84 4.09 1.94
C GLN A 89 12.23 5.17 2.81
N VAL A 90 13.06 6.10 3.27
CA VAL A 90 12.63 7.22 4.09
C VAL A 90 13.33 8.50 3.63
N VAL A 91 12.59 9.60 3.62
CA VAL A 91 13.16 10.94 3.46
C VAL A 91 13.26 11.58 4.84
N LEU A 92 14.50 11.82 5.27
CA LEU A 92 14.80 12.57 6.50
C LEU A 92 15.30 13.96 6.07
N GLY A 93 14.57 15.01 6.46
CA GLY A 93 14.81 16.36 5.96
C GLY A 93 14.72 16.43 4.44
N SER A 94 15.86 16.63 3.77
CA SER A 94 15.96 16.74 2.30
C SER A 94 16.65 15.55 1.62
N VAL A 95 16.93 14.48 2.37
CA VAL A 95 17.79 13.37 1.92
C VAL A 95 17.03 12.06 1.97
N LEU A 96 17.10 11.27 0.89
CA LEU A 96 16.60 9.91 0.85
C LEU A 96 17.62 8.94 1.43
N TYR A 97 17.10 7.99 2.22
CA TYR A 97 17.82 6.86 2.75
C TYR A 97 17.09 5.56 2.39
N ASP A 98 17.87 4.54 2.05
CA ASP A 98 17.44 3.16 2.23
C ASP A 98 17.65 2.80 3.70
N PHE A 99 16.66 2.19 4.33
CA PHE A 99 16.79 1.72 5.70
C PHE A 99 16.56 0.22 5.81
N SER A 100 17.24 -0.37 6.79
CA SER A 100 16.92 -1.69 7.28
C SER A 100 17.09 -1.75 8.79
N TYR A 101 16.28 -2.53 9.47
CA TYR A 101 16.50 -2.86 10.89
C TYR A 101 15.81 -4.17 11.25
N ARG A 102 16.14 -4.71 12.42
CA ARG A 102 15.49 -5.90 12.97
C ARG A 102 14.80 -5.60 14.29
N THR A 103 13.74 -6.34 14.56
CA THR A 103 13.10 -6.41 15.87
C THR A 103 12.89 -7.87 16.26
N PRO A 104 12.64 -8.19 17.54
CA PRO A 104 12.00 -9.44 17.91
C PRO A 104 10.69 -9.62 17.13
N VAL A 105 10.26 -10.88 16.97
CA VAL A 105 8.94 -11.19 16.38
C VAL A 105 7.86 -10.53 17.21
N GLY A 106 7.03 -9.72 16.56
CA GLY A 106 5.98 -8.96 17.25
C GLY A 106 6.40 -7.54 17.66
N GLY A 107 7.64 -7.13 17.42
CA GLY A 107 8.16 -5.79 17.72
C GLY A 107 9.00 -5.74 19.01
N GLY A 108 9.67 -4.61 19.23
CA GLY A 108 10.49 -4.39 20.42
C GLY A 108 11.74 -3.55 20.13
N THR A 109 12.81 -3.79 20.89
CA THR A 109 14.08 -3.07 20.74
C THR A 109 14.68 -3.31 19.36
N VAL A 110 15.04 -2.22 18.70
CA VAL A 110 15.67 -2.24 17.38
C VAL A 110 17.10 -2.78 17.49
N SER A 111 17.47 -3.66 16.56
CA SER A 111 18.84 -4.12 16.36
C SER A 111 19.24 -4.04 14.89
N GLN A 112 20.55 -4.05 14.62
CA GLN A 112 21.11 -4.03 13.25
C GLN A 112 20.52 -2.91 12.37
N LYS A 113 20.24 -1.75 12.98
CA LYS A 113 19.74 -0.57 12.28
C LYS A 113 20.79 -0.06 11.31
N ARG A 114 20.40 0.11 10.06
CA ARG A 114 21.24 0.66 8.99
C ARG A 114 20.45 1.71 8.24
N LEU A 115 21.04 2.90 8.10
CA LEU A 115 20.57 3.97 7.23
C LEU A 115 21.64 4.20 6.16
N THR A 116 21.33 3.81 4.93
CA THR A 116 22.23 3.99 3.79
C THR A 116 21.79 5.21 3.01
N ARG A 117 22.63 6.24 3.04
CA ARG A 117 22.35 7.50 2.33
C ARG A 117 22.32 7.26 0.82
N VAL A 118 21.21 7.64 0.19
CA VAL A 118 21.05 7.59 -1.27
C VAL A 118 21.51 8.91 -1.88
N GLY A 119 20.90 10.02 -1.45
CA GLY A 119 21.23 11.34 -1.95
C GLY A 119 20.27 12.46 -1.53
N PRO A 120 20.65 13.73 -1.76
CA PRO A 120 19.83 14.90 -1.45
C PRO A 120 18.76 15.17 -2.53
N GLY A 121 18.03 16.28 -2.42
CA GLY A 121 17.07 16.76 -3.43
C GLY A 121 15.62 16.34 -3.17
N TRP A 122 15.37 15.63 -2.07
CA TRP A 122 14.07 15.05 -1.77
C TRP A 122 13.10 16.04 -1.12
N GLN A 123 13.56 17.27 -0.84
CA GLN A 123 12.71 18.31 -0.30
C GLN A 123 11.58 18.73 -1.24
N ASN A 124 11.74 18.47 -2.54
CA ASN A 124 10.86 18.88 -3.63
C ASN A 124 9.64 17.94 -3.85
N TYR A 125 9.54 16.86 -3.08
CA TYR A 125 8.48 15.87 -3.21
C TYR A 125 7.60 15.82 -1.95
N ARG A 126 6.33 15.45 -2.16
CA ARG A 126 5.33 15.27 -1.09
C ARG A 126 4.78 13.85 -0.99
N SER A 127 5.16 12.98 -1.92
CA SER A 127 4.87 11.55 -1.84
C SER A 127 6.07 10.75 -2.31
N LEU A 128 6.18 9.53 -1.79
CA LEU A 128 7.15 8.54 -2.18
C LEU A 128 6.48 7.17 -2.10
N ASP A 129 6.52 6.42 -3.19
CA ASP A 129 6.09 5.02 -3.21
C ASP A 129 7.11 4.17 -3.98
N ARG A 130 7.15 2.88 -3.71
CA ARG A 130 8.07 1.94 -4.36
C ARG A 130 7.32 0.73 -4.86
N SER A 131 7.37 0.53 -6.18
CA SER A 131 6.89 -0.70 -6.81
C SER A 131 8.05 -1.69 -7.01
N THR A 132 7.91 -2.90 -6.47
CA THR A 132 8.88 -3.99 -6.63
C THR A 132 8.21 -5.20 -7.26
N VAL A 133 8.63 -5.57 -8.47
CA VAL A 133 8.12 -6.74 -9.19
C VAL A 133 9.31 -7.61 -9.61
N GLY A 134 9.39 -8.82 -9.05
CA GLY A 134 10.59 -9.65 -9.13
C GLY A 134 11.81 -8.91 -8.57
N ALA A 135 12.93 -8.92 -9.31
CA ALA A 135 14.14 -8.21 -8.94
C ALA A 135 14.13 -6.70 -9.27
N LYS A 136 13.09 -6.20 -9.96
CA LYS A 136 13.05 -4.82 -10.47
C LYS A 136 12.24 -3.90 -9.57
N SER A 137 12.90 -2.84 -9.08
CA SER A 137 12.27 -1.80 -8.27
C SER A 137 12.24 -0.46 -8.99
N VAL A 138 11.10 0.20 -8.90
CA VAL A 138 10.85 1.54 -9.39
C VAL A 138 10.30 2.37 -8.24
N GLU A 139 10.83 3.57 -8.05
CA GLU A 139 10.35 4.55 -7.09
C GLU A 139 9.57 5.64 -7.84
N TRP A 140 8.42 6.02 -7.27
CA TRP A 140 7.52 7.04 -7.79
C TRP A 140 7.43 8.18 -6.78
N SER A 141 7.52 9.42 -7.24
CA SER A 141 7.48 10.59 -6.34
C SER A 141 6.74 11.75 -6.99
N LEU A 142 5.74 12.27 -6.28
CA LEU A 142 4.96 13.42 -6.72
C LEU A 142 5.62 14.70 -6.23
N THR A 143 5.84 15.65 -7.12
CA THR A 143 6.38 16.98 -6.77
C THR A 143 5.46 17.71 -5.78
N ASN A 144 6.02 18.63 -5.00
CA ASN A 144 5.27 19.40 -3.98
C ASN A 144 4.07 20.16 -4.58
N ASP A 145 4.24 20.73 -5.77
CA ASP A 145 3.17 21.43 -6.49
C ASP A 145 2.17 20.47 -7.16
N GLY A 146 2.47 19.18 -7.13
CA GLY A 146 1.67 18.12 -7.73
C GLY A 146 1.75 18.06 -9.24
N ALA A 147 2.57 18.85 -9.93
CA ALA A 147 2.53 18.88 -11.39
C ALA A 147 3.00 17.57 -12.03
N GLU A 148 4.01 16.94 -11.43
CA GLU A 148 4.74 15.84 -12.04
C GLU A 148 4.87 14.65 -11.08
N LEU A 149 4.62 13.47 -11.61
CA LEU A 149 4.93 12.19 -10.98
C LEU A 149 6.18 11.62 -11.65
N GLU A 150 7.29 11.62 -10.92
CA GLU A 150 8.59 11.20 -11.44
C GLU A 150 8.88 9.73 -11.12
N ARG A 151 9.51 9.04 -12.07
CA ARG A 151 9.96 7.66 -11.99
C ARG A 151 11.48 7.60 -11.82
N ARG A 152 11.92 6.79 -10.86
CA ARG A 152 13.34 6.46 -10.65
C ARG A 152 13.53 4.95 -10.61
N THR A 153 14.39 4.43 -11.48
CA THR A 153 14.87 3.06 -11.33
C THR A 153 15.98 3.02 -10.29
N VAL A 154 15.93 2.02 -9.42
CA VAL A 154 17.00 1.75 -8.44
C VAL A 154 18.14 1.06 -9.16
N LYS A 155 19.31 1.72 -9.23
CA LYS A 155 20.52 1.18 -9.88
C LYS A 155 21.64 1.04 -8.85
N THR A 156 22.56 0.11 -9.14
CA THR A 156 23.79 -0.08 -8.37
C THR A 156 24.98 0.09 -9.30
N GLU A 157 25.91 0.97 -8.94
CA GLU A 157 27.15 1.22 -9.68
C GLU A 157 28.30 1.31 -8.68
N ASN A 158 29.38 0.57 -8.92
CA ASN A 158 30.55 0.49 -8.03
C ASN A 158 30.17 0.21 -6.56
N GLY A 159 29.20 -0.69 -6.34
CA GLY A 159 28.70 -1.04 -5.00
C GLY A 159 27.83 0.02 -4.32
N ARG A 160 27.60 1.17 -4.96
CA ARG A 160 26.72 2.25 -4.46
C ARG A 160 25.36 2.19 -5.13
N VAL A 161 24.31 2.17 -4.31
CA VAL A 161 22.92 2.29 -4.79
C VAL A 161 22.59 3.76 -5.05
N TYR A 162 22.00 4.06 -6.20
CA TYR A 162 21.52 5.39 -6.55
C TYR A 162 20.18 5.33 -7.29
N ARG A 163 19.55 6.49 -7.42
CA ARG A 163 18.23 6.66 -8.04
C ARG A 163 18.40 7.32 -9.37
N HIS A 164 18.23 6.53 -10.43
CA HIS A 164 18.30 7.03 -11.78
C HIS A 164 16.92 7.50 -12.20
N MET A 165 16.72 8.82 -12.26
CA MET A 165 15.50 9.38 -12.82
C MET A 165 15.45 9.03 -14.31
N ASP A 166 14.43 8.29 -14.71
CA ASP A 166 14.31 7.76 -16.06
C ASP A 166 12.92 7.94 -16.67
N GLY A 167 12.02 8.66 -15.99
CA GLY A 167 10.86 9.22 -16.63
C GLY A 167 10.00 10.09 -15.72
N TRP A 168 9.03 10.77 -16.31
CA TRP A 168 8.04 11.57 -15.60
C TRP A 168 6.70 11.56 -16.33
N ALA A 169 5.63 11.73 -15.58
CA ALA A 169 4.29 11.96 -16.10
C ALA A 169 3.75 13.29 -15.54
N SER A 170 3.15 14.11 -16.40
CA SER A 170 2.62 15.44 -16.04
C SER A 170 1.10 15.40 -15.83
N ASN A 171 0.51 16.56 -15.49
CA ASN A 171 -0.93 16.79 -15.31
C ASN A 171 -1.55 16.23 -14.02
N PHE A 172 -0.77 16.18 -12.93
CA PHE A 172 -1.25 15.75 -11.61
C PHE A 172 -1.55 16.91 -10.65
N ARG A 173 -1.51 18.17 -11.12
CA ARG A 173 -1.77 19.35 -10.25
C ARG A 173 -3.10 19.17 -9.53
N GLY A 174 -3.11 19.42 -8.23
CA GLY A 174 -4.29 19.27 -7.39
C GLY A 174 -4.47 17.88 -6.76
N VAL A 175 -3.62 16.89 -7.06
CA VAL A 175 -3.57 15.65 -6.24
C VAL A 175 -3.33 16.00 -4.77
N LYS A 176 -3.98 15.30 -3.85
CA LYS A 176 -3.75 15.43 -2.40
C LYS A 176 -3.07 14.20 -1.83
N GLY A 177 -3.68 13.03 -2.01
CA GLY A 177 -3.18 11.74 -1.58
C GLY A 177 -3.01 10.77 -2.76
N MET A 178 -2.09 9.83 -2.61
CA MET A 178 -1.76 8.82 -3.61
C MET A 178 -1.42 7.50 -2.90
N ALA A 179 -1.91 6.38 -3.43
CA ALA A 179 -1.53 5.04 -2.98
C ALA A 179 -1.38 4.10 -4.18
N LEU A 180 -0.30 3.31 -4.21
CA LEU A 180 -0.15 2.23 -5.18
C LEU A 180 -1.25 1.18 -4.95
N ILE A 181 -1.94 0.77 -6.02
CA ILE A 181 -3.02 -0.22 -5.97
C ILE A 181 -2.84 -1.38 -6.96
N SER A 182 -1.96 -1.26 -7.95
CA SER A 182 -1.61 -2.37 -8.85
C SER A 182 -0.13 -2.31 -9.21
N GLN A 183 0.52 -3.48 -9.26
CA GLN A 183 1.94 -3.63 -9.57
C GLN A 183 2.13 -4.77 -10.56
N THR A 184 2.64 -4.45 -11.75
CA THR A 184 2.91 -5.45 -12.78
C THR A 184 4.30 -5.29 -13.37
N SER A 185 4.72 -6.21 -14.23
CA SER A 185 6.01 -6.07 -14.93
C SER A 185 6.01 -4.90 -15.92
N THR A 186 4.84 -4.44 -16.39
CA THR A 186 4.71 -3.45 -17.48
C THR A 186 4.13 -2.11 -17.04
N TYR A 187 3.34 -2.06 -15.97
CA TYR A 187 2.75 -0.84 -15.43
C TYR A 187 2.55 -0.91 -13.92
N ASP A 188 2.45 0.26 -13.31
CA ASP A 188 1.99 0.48 -11.94
C ASP A 188 0.71 1.33 -11.98
N THR A 189 -0.23 1.09 -11.07
CA THR A 189 -1.46 1.90 -10.98
C THR A 189 -1.59 2.52 -9.61
N PHE A 190 -1.81 3.82 -9.58
CA PHE A 190 -2.09 4.56 -8.36
C PHE A 190 -3.56 4.94 -8.27
N LEU A 191 -4.10 4.90 -7.05
CA LEU A 191 -5.33 5.57 -6.67
C LEU A 191 -4.99 6.96 -6.13
N MET A 192 -5.68 7.99 -6.60
CA MET A 192 -5.36 9.38 -6.26
C MET A 192 -6.60 10.18 -5.89
N THR A 193 -6.50 10.97 -4.81
CA THR A 193 -7.50 11.99 -4.45
C THR A 193 -7.13 13.33 -5.04
N HIS A 194 -8.12 14.13 -5.40
CA HIS A 194 -7.95 15.47 -5.97
C HIS A 194 -8.59 16.54 -5.09
N SER A 195 -8.03 17.75 -5.09
CA SER A 195 -8.53 18.91 -4.33
C SER A 195 -9.97 19.31 -4.67
N THR A 196 -10.42 19.00 -5.89
CA THR A 196 -11.82 19.20 -6.33
C THR A 196 -12.79 18.11 -5.87
N GLY A 197 -12.34 17.16 -5.05
CA GLY A 197 -13.19 16.09 -4.52
C GLY A 197 -13.12 14.77 -5.29
N ARG A 198 -12.41 14.71 -6.41
CA ARG A 198 -12.39 13.53 -7.30
C ARG A 198 -11.50 12.42 -6.75
N LEU A 199 -11.83 11.18 -7.14
CA LEU A 199 -11.00 9.99 -6.99
C LEU A 199 -10.76 9.41 -8.39
N TYR A 200 -9.53 9.05 -8.71
CA TYR A 200 -9.19 8.50 -10.01
C TYR A 200 -8.04 7.50 -9.91
N THR A 201 -7.91 6.64 -10.93
CA THR A 201 -6.69 5.86 -11.14
C THR A 201 -5.77 6.54 -12.13
N ALA A 202 -4.47 6.34 -11.95
CA ALA A 202 -3.46 6.62 -12.97
C ALA A 202 -2.62 5.37 -13.19
N ARG A 203 -2.76 4.75 -14.36
CA ARG A 203 -1.94 3.62 -14.81
C ARG A 203 -0.72 4.16 -15.54
N LEU A 204 0.46 3.89 -15.02
CA LEU A 204 1.74 4.39 -15.53
C LEU A 204 2.61 3.23 -16.04
N PRO A 205 3.02 3.24 -17.31
CA PRO A 205 3.99 2.29 -17.82
C PRO A 205 5.31 2.30 -17.02
N ARG A 206 5.80 1.11 -16.65
CA ARG A 206 7.11 0.92 -15.99
C ARG A 206 8.27 0.92 -16.97
N VAL A 207 8.00 0.60 -18.23
CA VAL A 207 8.97 0.58 -19.33
C VAL A 207 8.51 1.55 -20.41
N SER A 208 9.47 2.13 -21.14
CA SER A 208 9.36 3.20 -22.14
C SER A 208 9.61 4.61 -21.60
N GLY A 209 10.34 5.38 -22.43
CA GLY A 209 10.38 6.84 -22.51
C GLY A 209 10.81 7.61 -21.26
N HIS A 210 11.43 8.76 -21.50
CA HIS A 210 11.56 9.78 -20.46
C HIS A 210 10.19 10.45 -20.19
N ILE A 211 9.33 10.54 -21.19
CA ILE A 211 7.95 11.00 -21.03
C ILE A 211 7.03 9.78 -20.88
N ILE A 212 6.37 9.69 -19.74
CA ILE A 212 5.42 8.63 -19.40
C ILE A 212 4.02 9.16 -19.69
N GLN A 213 3.28 8.46 -20.54
CA GLN A 213 1.89 8.77 -20.86
C GLN A 213 0.95 7.96 -19.96
N PRO A 214 0.40 8.54 -18.87
CA PRO A 214 -0.47 7.80 -17.98
C PRO A 214 -1.86 7.60 -18.60
N VAL A 215 -2.48 6.47 -18.33
CA VAL A 215 -3.93 6.28 -18.57
C VAL A 215 -4.65 6.64 -17.28
N VAL A 216 -5.35 7.79 -17.30
CA VAL A 216 -6.07 8.32 -16.13
C VAL A 216 -7.57 8.03 -16.28
N LYS A 217 -8.19 7.42 -15.27
CA LYS A 217 -9.63 7.13 -15.28
C LYS A 217 -10.32 7.67 -14.02
N PRO A 218 -11.39 8.48 -14.16
CA PRO A 218 -12.17 8.89 -12.99
C PRO A 218 -12.90 7.68 -12.39
N ILE A 219 -12.87 7.57 -11.06
CA ILE A 219 -13.61 6.57 -10.28
C ILE A 219 -14.78 7.22 -9.54
N ARG A 220 -14.56 8.39 -8.93
CA ARG A 220 -15.61 9.21 -8.31
C ARG A 220 -15.36 10.67 -8.63
N MET A 221 -16.44 11.43 -8.75
CA MET A 221 -16.39 12.83 -9.18
C MET A 221 -16.38 13.83 -8.02
N SER A 222 -16.68 13.39 -6.80
CA SER A 222 -16.75 14.23 -5.59
C SER A 222 -16.54 13.39 -4.33
N THR A 223 -16.48 14.06 -3.17
CA THR A 223 -16.39 13.54 -1.77
C THR A 223 -15.06 12.94 -1.30
N TRP A 224 -14.07 12.77 -2.17
CA TRP A 224 -12.75 12.21 -1.80
C TRP A 224 -11.68 13.26 -1.47
N GLY A 225 -12.00 14.53 -1.67
CA GLY A 225 -11.05 15.64 -1.49
C GLY A 225 -10.65 15.89 -0.05
N VAL A 226 -11.28 15.22 0.92
CA VAL A 226 -10.96 15.31 2.36
C VAL A 226 -9.78 14.44 2.77
N PHE A 227 -9.31 13.54 1.91
CA PHE A 227 -8.21 12.63 2.25
C PHE A 227 -6.89 13.11 1.64
N GLU A 228 -5.95 13.51 2.50
CA GLU A 228 -4.56 13.87 2.13
C GLU A 228 -3.64 12.66 2.11
N THR A 229 -4.04 11.54 2.72
CA THR A 229 -3.23 10.33 2.72
C THR A 229 -4.08 9.10 2.44
N LEU A 230 -3.58 8.26 1.55
CA LEU A 230 -4.17 6.98 1.19
C LEU A 230 -3.17 5.88 1.56
N VAL A 231 -3.65 4.79 2.14
CA VAL A 231 -2.87 3.56 2.33
C VAL A 231 -3.69 2.42 1.76
N ALA A 232 -3.05 1.54 0.99
CA ALA A 232 -3.72 0.44 0.30
C ALA A 232 -3.12 -0.92 0.69
N ALA A 233 -3.94 -1.95 0.65
CA ALA A 233 -3.54 -3.34 0.79
C ALA A 233 -4.39 -4.24 -0.14
N PRO A 234 -3.86 -5.38 -0.60
CA PRO A 234 -4.60 -6.29 -1.47
C PRO A 234 -5.81 -6.88 -0.75
N CYS A 235 -6.90 -7.12 -1.49
CA CYS A 235 -8.10 -7.74 -0.97
C CYS A 235 -8.83 -8.53 -2.07
N GLY A 236 -8.50 -9.82 -2.20
CA GLY A 236 -9.03 -10.65 -3.29
C GLY A 236 -8.66 -10.08 -4.65
N GLN A 237 -9.67 -9.78 -5.49
CA GLN A 237 -9.51 -9.16 -6.82
C GLN A 237 -9.55 -7.62 -6.79
N GLY A 238 -9.54 -7.03 -5.59
CA GLY A 238 -9.56 -5.58 -5.40
C GLY A 238 -8.58 -5.14 -4.32
N THR A 239 -8.90 -3.99 -3.73
CA THR A 239 -8.03 -3.29 -2.79
C THR A 239 -8.85 -2.79 -1.62
N ILE A 240 -8.31 -2.89 -0.41
CA ILE A 240 -8.83 -2.12 0.73
C ILE A 240 -7.99 -0.86 0.88
N VAL A 241 -8.67 0.26 1.10
CA VAL A 241 -8.04 1.58 1.15
C VAL A 241 -8.45 2.26 2.45
N LEU A 242 -7.46 2.72 3.21
CA LEU A 242 -7.68 3.69 4.28
C LEU A 242 -7.43 5.09 3.74
N GLY A 243 -8.46 5.94 3.75
CA GLY A 243 -8.34 7.38 3.55
C GLY A 243 -8.17 8.08 4.89
N ILE A 244 -7.12 8.87 5.05
CA ILE A 244 -6.82 9.66 6.25
C ILE A 244 -7.02 11.13 5.92
N ASP A 245 -7.91 11.75 6.68
CA ASP A 245 -8.11 13.19 6.77
C ASP A 245 -7.14 13.71 7.84
N ARG A 246 -6.12 14.45 7.40
CA ARG A 246 -5.06 14.97 8.28
C ARG A 246 -5.51 16.17 9.10
N ASP A 247 -6.53 16.90 8.64
CA ASP A 247 -7.04 18.06 9.36
C ASP A 247 -7.78 17.62 10.63
N THR A 248 -8.57 16.55 10.51
CA THR A 248 -9.34 16.01 11.64
C THR A 248 -8.65 14.85 12.36
N GLY A 249 -7.68 14.20 11.72
CA GLY A 249 -7.03 12.98 12.20
C GLY A 249 -7.95 11.75 12.13
N ASN A 250 -9.01 11.79 11.31
CA ASN A 250 -9.92 10.66 11.10
C ASN A 250 -9.42 9.75 9.98
N GLY A 251 -9.64 8.45 10.13
CA GLY A 251 -9.43 7.46 9.08
C GLY A 251 -10.75 6.79 8.69
N CYS A 252 -11.00 6.62 7.39
CA CYS A 252 -12.16 5.90 6.85
C CYS A 252 -11.70 4.75 5.96
N LEU A 253 -12.23 3.56 6.21
CA LEU A 253 -11.86 2.35 5.47
C LEU A 253 -12.86 2.07 4.35
N TYR A 254 -12.35 1.68 3.19
CA TYR A 254 -13.13 1.38 1.99
C TYR A 254 -12.70 0.04 1.41
N SER A 255 -13.66 -0.73 0.92
CA SER A 255 -13.41 -1.81 -0.03
C SER A 255 -13.58 -1.25 -1.43
N VAL A 256 -12.56 -1.38 -2.26
CA VAL A 256 -12.51 -0.93 -3.65
C VAL A 256 -12.38 -2.18 -4.52
N GLY A 257 -13.35 -2.42 -5.40
CA GLY A 257 -13.27 -3.51 -6.38
C GLY A 257 -12.20 -3.22 -7.43
N HIS A 258 -12.07 -4.14 -8.40
CA HIS A 258 -11.20 -3.93 -9.55
C HIS A 258 -11.54 -2.60 -10.26
N ALA A 259 -10.57 -1.71 -10.38
CA ALA A 259 -10.80 -0.35 -10.85
C ALA A 259 -11.04 -0.32 -12.37
N ASN A 260 -12.25 0.05 -12.77
CA ASN A 260 -12.70 0.09 -14.16
C ASN A 260 -13.42 1.41 -14.50
N GLY A 261 -12.93 2.51 -13.93
CA GLY A 261 -13.51 3.85 -14.09
C GLY A 261 -14.71 4.08 -13.18
N LEU A 262 -15.74 4.78 -13.66
CA LEU A 262 -16.93 5.11 -12.86
C LEU A 262 -17.71 3.89 -12.36
N SER A 263 -17.57 2.75 -13.06
CA SER A 263 -18.18 1.47 -12.68
C SER A 263 -17.47 0.78 -11.51
N THR A 264 -16.37 1.34 -10.99
CA THR A 264 -15.63 0.73 -9.87
C THR A 264 -16.53 0.69 -8.65
N VAL A 265 -16.75 -0.51 -8.11
CA VAL A 265 -17.50 -0.69 -6.86
C VAL A 265 -16.65 -0.16 -5.71
N ILE A 266 -17.20 0.77 -4.93
CA ILE A 266 -16.58 1.24 -3.69
C ILE A 266 -17.61 1.13 -2.57
N LYS A 267 -17.28 0.38 -1.53
CA LYS A 267 -18.07 0.23 -0.32
C LYS A 267 -17.35 0.92 0.84
N GLY A 268 -17.97 1.94 1.42
CA GLY A 268 -17.53 2.51 2.69
C GLY A 268 -17.78 1.52 3.83
N LEU A 269 -16.76 1.25 4.63
CA LEU A 269 -16.83 0.34 5.78
C LEU A 269 -16.97 1.10 7.11
N GLY A 270 -16.78 2.42 7.07
CA GLY A 270 -16.92 3.32 8.21
C GLY A 270 -15.58 3.85 8.71
N LYS A 271 -15.64 4.56 9.84
CA LYS A 271 -14.44 5.11 10.50
C LYS A 271 -13.60 3.98 11.09
N ALA A 272 -12.30 4.01 10.82
CA ALA A 272 -11.33 3.15 11.48
C ALA A 272 -11.14 3.64 12.93
N PRO A 273 -11.21 2.77 13.95
CA PRO A 273 -11.02 3.20 15.33
C PRO A 273 -9.63 3.81 15.56
N GLY A 274 -9.56 4.94 16.25
CA GLY A 274 -8.29 5.61 16.59
C GLY A 274 -8.13 6.99 15.95
N THR A 275 -6.92 7.53 16.06
CA THR A 275 -6.56 8.86 15.58
C THR A 275 -5.31 8.77 14.72
N PHE A 276 -5.31 9.50 13.61
CA PHE A 276 -4.27 9.46 12.59
C PHE A 276 -3.58 10.84 12.46
N LYS A 277 -2.74 11.18 13.46
CA LYS A 277 -2.04 12.47 13.56
C LYS A 277 -0.52 12.38 13.46
N ASP A 278 0.01 11.20 13.17
CA ASP A 278 1.44 11.03 12.94
C ASP A 278 1.86 11.76 11.64
N PRO A 279 3.10 12.28 11.57
CA PRO A 279 3.55 13.07 10.43
C PRO A 279 3.58 12.29 9.11
N VAL A 280 3.85 10.99 9.15
CA VAL A 280 4.02 10.13 7.96
C VAL A 280 3.26 8.83 8.16
N TYR A 281 2.54 8.41 7.12
CA TYR A 281 1.87 7.11 7.03
C TYR A 281 2.32 6.36 5.79
N PHE A 282 2.33 5.03 5.88
CA PHE A 282 2.75 4.11 4.81
C PHE A 282 2.04 2.76 4.97
N SER A 283 2.16 1.87 3.97
CA SER A 283 1.70 0.48 4.10
C SER A 283 2.78 -0.43 4.68
N TRP A 284 2.38 -1.27 5.64
CA TRP A 284 3.16 -2.43 6.05
C TRP A 284 2.83 -3.60 5.13
N THR A 285 3.85 -4.16 4.48
CA THR A 285 3.70 -5.30 3.58
C THR A 285 4.65 -6.40 3.97
N LYS A 286 4.19 -7.66 4.03
CA LYS A 286 5.11 -8.77 4.26
C LYS A 286 5.92 -9.05 3.00
N TYR A 287 7.12 -9.61 3.15
CA TYR A 287 7.87 -10.12 2.01
C TYR A 287 7.10 -11.20 1.22
N SER A 288 6.24 -11.94 1.93
CA SER A 288 5.39 -13.01 1.39
C SER A 288 4.03 -12.53 0.86
N ASP A 289 3.66 -11.26 1.06
CA ASP A 289 2.36 -10.78 0.58
C ASP A 289 2.34 -10.80 -0.95
N PRO A 290 1.18 -11.13 -1.57
CA PRO A 290 1.04 -11.01 -3.01
C PRO A 290 1.21 -9.55 -3.45
N LEU A 291 1.58 -9.36 -4.71
CA LEU A 291 1.59 -8.03 -5.31
C LEU A 291 0.18 -7.43 -5.32
N LEU A 292 0.13 -6.10 -5.24
CA LEU A 292 -1.12 -5.36 -5.41
C LEU A 292 -1.70 -5.59 -6.81
N PHE A 293 -3.01 -5.85 -6.89
CA PHE A 293 -3.73 -6.14 -8.14
C PHE A 293 -5.15 -5.54 -8.12
N GLY A 294 -5.23 -4.22 -7.97
CA GLY A 294 -6.49 -3.48 -7.84
C GLY A 294 -7.05 -2.87 -9.12
N GLU A 295 -6.38 -3.03 -10.27
CA GLU A 295 -6.77 -2.50 -11.60
C GLU A 295 -6.30 -3.43 -12.72
#